data_AF-A0A4Z0NJ50-F1
#
_entry.id   AF-A0A4Z0NJ50-F1
#
_cell.length_a   1.000
_cell.length_b   1.000
_cell.length_c   1.000
_cell.angle_alpha   90.00
_cell.angle_beta   90.00
_cell.angle_gamma   90.00
#
_symmetry.space_group_name_H-M   'P 1'
#
loop_
_entity.id
_entity.type
_entity.pdbx_description
1 polymer ?
#
loop_
_entity_poly.entity_id
_entity_poly.type
_entity_poly.pdbx_seq_one_letter_code
_entity_poly.pdbx_strand_id
1 'polypeptide(L)'
;MSLPDPLAPGLDLSPERARQLRADIARNLAEFRSLLAHARAAAASGRTEAAVVLCEAAAAFAISNHCGLFSSPELEGLIAQLGAEAGATDMARRGPPRSPPREILHVCTQAVTVGGGTRLVWRWIGRDVTRRHSVALTRQAGHPLPPDLVAAVRASGGEIHILDPAGGLVARARRLAAIGREADLVVAHTERDVVPLLAFADPARSPPMLLDDLGDHKFRLGLSASTAVASLRESGMRLAHRRRDVEPERSVLLPIPVDPVVRRRSREEARRLLGLPAGGRVLLCIARGAKFKTLGTESYADLHLPVLAADPGAILVVVGAGARPDWRAASEQVGGRILSLEERPDTAAFYEAADIYVDSFPFVSITSLLEAAGYALPLVSLFPHPDTAEIFGADMPGLAGCLQRAGSRAAYHAALSGLLADEPRRRALGARTRASVAALHAGPRWLEALGHAYAVAARLHGRARTFRRDDAPTCEAVDLMVPLVCQQGHRPARAIAEQARIYPLAERVRLWHALSREAGPCTLLSQGTAACFLPDPALLWLKRARQVLRRPGRPVPAG
;
A
#
# COMPACT_ATOMS: atom_id res chain seq x y z
N MET A 1 -11.00 21.72 24.61
CA MET A 1 -9.64 21.15 24.48
C MET A 1 -8.88 21.96 23.45
N SER A 2 -7.93 22.78 23.90
CA SER A 2 -7.11 23.62 23.04
C SER A 2 -6.18 22.75 22.18
N LEU A 3 -6.29 22.89 20.86
CA LEU A 3 -5.38 22.25 19.91
C LEU A 3 -3.98 22.88 20.04
N PRO A 4 -2.88 22.10 20.02
CA PRO A 4 -1.55 22.68 19.91
C PRO A 4 -1.27 23.19 18.48
N ASP A 5 -0.74 24.40 18.39
CA ASP A 5 -0.11 25.07 17.22
C ASP A 5 1.28 25.58 17.69
N PRO A 6 2.35 25.70 16.86
CA PRO A 6 2.43 25.52 15.42
C PRO A 6 3.35 24.38 14.96
N LEU A 7 3.21 24.07 13.66
CA LEU A 7 3.92 23.11 12.82
C LEU A 7 5.37 22.80 13.23
N ALA A 8 5.65 21.50 13.39
CA ALA A 8 7.02 21.01 13.50
C ALA A 8 7.84 21.35 12.23
N PRO A 9 9.11 21.75 12.38
CA PRO A 9 9.98 22.05 11.24
C PRO A 9 10.10 20.82 10.32
N GLY A 10 9.90 21.03 9.01
CA GLY A 10 10.08 19.98 7.98
C GLY A 10 8.85 19.71 7.10
N LEU A 11 7.68 20.19 7.51
CA LEU A 11 6.53 20.35 6.63
C LEU A 11 6.46 21.82 6.25
N ASP A 12 6.89 22.17 5.05
CA ASP A 12 6.74 23.52 4.48
C ASP A 12 5.26 23.76 4.13
N LEU A 13 4.41 23.73 5.15
CA LEU A 13 2.98 23.93 5.08
C LEU A 13 2.68 25.25 5.76
N SER A 14 1.90 26.10 5.09
CA SER A 14 1.39 27.29 5.76
C SER A 14 0.49 26.88 6.94
N PRO A 15 0.44 27.67 8.04
CA PRO A 15 -0.48 27.42 9.15
C PRO A 15 -1.94 27.28 8.70
N GLU A 16 -2.35 28.03 7.68
CA GLU A 16 -3.68 27.90 7.07
C GLU A 16 -3.89 26.54 6.42
N ARG A 17 -2.93 26.06 5.63
CA ARG A 17 -3.01 24.74 5.01
C ARG A 17 -3.08 23.63 6.05
N ALA A 18 -2.30 23.75 7.12
CA ALA A 18 -2.34 22.82 8.24
C ALA A 18 -3.74 22.80 8.89
N ARG A 19 -4.31 23.96 9.22
CA ARG A 19 -5.68 24.05 9.76
C ARG A 19 -6.73 23.43 8.84
N GLN A 20 -6.62 23.66 7.53
CA GLN A 20 -7.53 23.05 6.55
C GLN A 20 -7.42 21.53 6.57
N LEU A 21 -6.21 20.96 6.57
CA LEU A 21 -6.00 19.51 6.64
C LEU A 21 -6.57 18.91 7.93
N ARG A 22 -6.40 19.58 9.08
CA ARG A 22 -7.00 19.15 10.36
C ARG A 22 -8.53 19.12 10.27
N ALA A 23 -9.13 20.15 9.68
CA ALA A 23 -10.57 20.19 9.45
C ALA A 23 -11.05 19.09 8.49
N ASP A 24 -10.27 18.80 7.44
CA ASP A 24 -10.57 17.71 6.50
C ASP A 24 -10.55 16.34 7.19
N ILE A 25 -9.52 16.08 8.02
CA ILE A 25 -9.41 14.85 8.83
C ILE A 25 -10.62 14.68 9.75
N ALA A 26 -11.03 15.75 10.45
CA ALA A 26 -12.19 15.71 11.34
C ALA A 26 -13.50 15.41 10.58
N ARG A 27 -13.70 16.01 9.40
CA ARG A 27 -14.86 15.70 8.54
C ARG A 27 -14.82 14.26 8.04
N ASN A 28 -13.67 13.77 7.62
CA ASN A 28 -13.50 12.38 7.18
C ASN A 28 -13.81 11.39 8.32
N LEU A 29 -13.41 11.70 9.55
CA LEU A 29 -13.76 10.88 10.71
C LEU A 29 -15.28 10.83 10.94
N ALA A 30 -15.98 11.95 10.83
CA ALA A 30 -17.44 11.98 10.97
C ALA A 30 -18.12 11.09 9.92
N GLU A 31 -17.65 11.13 8.67
CA GLU A 31 -18.16 10.26 7.59
C GLU A 31 -17.83 8.78 7.82
N PHE A 32 -16.62 8.47 8.28
CA PHE A 32 -16.24 7.10 8.67
C PHE A 32 -17.15 6.57 9.78
N ARG A 33 -17.37 7.35 10.84
CA ARG A 33 -18.26 6.99 11.96
C ARG A 33 -19.71 6.83 11.51
N SER A 34 -20.17 7.65 10.57
CA SER A 34 -21.48 7.50 9.95
C SER A 34 -21.60 6.15 9.23
N LEU A 35 -20.62 5.76 8.40
CA LEU A 35 -20.61 4.44 7.74
C LEU A 35 -20.62 3.29 8.75
N LEU A 36 -19.83 3.39 9.82
CA LEU A 36 -19.80 2.39 10.90
C LEU A 36 -21.15 2.29 11.64
N ALA A 37 -21.81 3.42 11.91
CA ALA A 37 -23.13 3.43 12.52
C ALA A 37 -24.19 2.74 11.65
N HIS A 38 -24.17 2.97 10.33
CA HIS A 38 -25.03 2.25 9.40
C HIS A 38 -24.71 0.74 9.37
N ALA A 39 -23.43 0.36 9.42
CA ALA A 39 -23.05 -1.05 9.50
C ALA A 39 -23.61 -1.73 10.76
N ARG A 40 -23.59 -1.04 11.91
CA ARG A 40 -24.19 -1.52 13.17
C ARG A 40 -25.72 -1.66 13.07
N ALA A 41 -26.39 -0.68 12.47
CA ALA A 41 -27.85 -0.75 12.26
C ALA A 41 -28.23 -1.95 11.37
N ALA A 42 -27.41 -2.23 10.34
CA ALA A 42 -27.64 -3.35 9.43
C ALA A 42 -27.45 -4.69 10.14
N ALA A 43 -26.40 -4.79 10.97
CA ALA A 43 -26.13 -5.94 11.83
C ALA A 43 -27.31 -6.19 12.80
N ALA A 44 -27.75 -5.16 13.52
CA ALA A 44 -28.86 -5.26 14.47
C ALA A 44 -30.20 -5.66 13.83
N SER A 45 -30.36 -5.38 12.53
CA SER A 45 -31.54 -5.78 11.74
C SER A 45 -31.42 -7.18 11.11
N GLY A 46 -30.39 -7.97 11.45
CA GLY A 46 -30.13 -9.28 10.84
C GLY A 46 -29.69 -9.24 9.37
N ARG A 47 -29.26 -8.08 8.86
CA ARG A 47 -28.80 -7.90 7.47
C ARG A 47 -27.28 -8.00 7.37
N THR A 48 -26.74 -9.17 7.72
CA THR A 48 -25.30 -9.45 7.83
C THR A 48 -24.51 -9.07 6.58
N GLU A 49 -24.95 -9.45 5.39
CA GLU A 49 -24.23 -9.13 4.14
C GLU A 49 -24.14 -7.60 3.91
N ALA A 50 -25.22 -6.86 4.18
CA ALA A 50 -25.22 -5.41 4.04
C ALA A 50 -24.31 -4.74 5.08
N ALA A 51 -24.31 -5.25 6.32
CA ALA A 51 -23.41 -4.79 7.38
C ALA A 51 -21.93 -4.99 6.98
N VAL A 52 -21.59 -6.15 6.44
CA VAL A 52 -20.23 -6.46 5.96
C VAL A 52 -19.80 -5.53 4.82
N VAL A 53 -20.67 -5.28 3.84
CA VAL A 53 -20.38 -4.33 2.75
C VAL A 53 -20.14 -2.92 3.29
N LEU A 54 -20.95 -2.46 4.25
CA LEU A 54 -20.77 -1.16 4.89
C LEU A 54 -19.46 -1.08 5.70
N CYS A 55 -19.06 -2.18 6.35
CA CYS A 55 -17.77 -2.27 7.03
C CYS A 55 -16.60 -2.12 6.04
N GLU A 56 -16.61 -2.87 4.92
CA GLU A 56 -15.57 -2.75 3.90
C GLU A 56 -15.59 -1.35 3.25
N ALA A 57 -16.76 -0.75 3.06
CA ALA A 57 -16.90 0.61 2.57
C ALA A 57 -16.31 1.65 3.54
N ALA A 58 -16.47 1.47 4.85
CA ALA A 58 -15.85 2.33 5.86
C ALA A 58 -14.32 2.26 5.80
N ALA A 59 -13.75 1.05 5.70
CA ALA A 59 -12.31 0.86 5.52
C ALA A 59 -11.80 1.44 4.19
N ALA A 60 -12.51 1.20 3.09
CA ALA A 60 -12.19 1.77 1.78
C ALA A 60 -12.22 3.31 1.78
N PHE A 61 -13.19 3.90 2.51
CA PHE A 61 -13.28 5.33 2.71
C PHE A 61 -12.09 5.85 3.50
N ALA A 62 -11.72 5.23 4.62
CA ALA A 62 -10.59 5.64 5.47
C ALA A 62 -9.24 5.57 4.74
N ILE A 63 -9.03 4.56 3.88
CA ILE A 63 -7.84 4.49 3.01
C ILE A 63 -7.79 5.66 2.02
N SER A 64 -8.94 6.02 1.47
CA SER A 64 -9.04 7.04 0.43
C SER A 64 -9.17 8.46 0.99
N ASN A 65 -9.50 8.61 2.27
CA ASN A 65 -9.72 9.88 2.94
C ASN A 65 -9.23 9.72 4.38
N HIS A 66 -8.02 10.19 4.65
CA HIS A 66 -7.40 10.01 5.95
C HIS A 66 -8.29 10.62 7.04
N CYS A 67 -8.70 9.81 8.02
CA CYS A 67 -9.58 10.20 9.11
C CYS A 67 -8.86 10.31 10.46
N GLY A 68 -7.52 10.31 10.45
CA GLY A 68 -6.71 10.35 11.66
C GLY A 68 -6.55 8.98 12.34
N LEU A 69 -6.96 7.91 11.65
CA LEU A 69 -6.89 6.52 12.10
C LEU A 69 -6.07 5.70 11.09
N PHE A 70 -5.23 4.79 11.60
CA PHE A 70 -4.53 3.78 10.79
C PHE A 70 -5.13 2.38 10.92
N SER A 71 -6.07 2.21 11.86
CA SER A 71 -6.90 1.04 12.11
C SER A 71 -8.10 1.47 12.96
N SER A 72 -9.09 0.60 13.10
CA SER A 72 -10.26 0.84 13.96
C SER A 72 -10.63 -0.45 14.70
N PRO A 73 -10.27 -0.59 15.99
CA PRO A 73 -10.76 -1.67 16.83
C PRO A 73 -12.28 -1.79 16.88
N GLU A 74 -13.01 -0.68 16.80
CA GLU A 74 -14.48 -0.71 16.77
C GLU A 74 -15.03 -1.38 15.49
N LEU A 75 -14.47 -1.03 14.33
CA LEU A 75 -14.85 -1.61 13.04
C LEU A 75 -14.44 -3.09 12.99
N GLU A 76 -13.21 -3.41 13.41
CA GLU A 76 -12.74 -4.80 13.43
C GLU A 76 -13.54 -5.68 14.39
N GLY A 77 -13.93 -5.16 15.55
CA GLY A 77 -14.81 -5.86 16.50
C GLY A 77 -16.18 -6.18 15.91
N LEU A 78 -16.79 -5.23 15.19
CA LEU A 78 -18.05 -5.48 14.47
C LEU A 78 -17.88 -6.55 13.39
N ILE A 79 -16.80 -6.51 12.60
CA ILE A 79 -16.53 -7.51 11.57
C ILE A 79 -16.33 -8.89 12.20
N ALA A 80 -15.59 -8.99 13.30
CA ALA A 80 -15.37 -10.24 14.01
C ALA A 80 -16.68 -10.83 14.55
N GLN A 81 -17.55 -9.99 15.12
CA GLN A 81 -18.90 -10.40 15.56
C GLN A 81 -19.72 -10.96 14.38
N LEU A 82 -19.76 -10.24 13.26
CA LEU A 82 -20.50 -10.69 12.06
C LEU A 82 -19.95 -12.01 11.50
N GLY A 83 -18.63 -12.22 11.56
CA GLY A 83 -18.00 -13.48 11.16
C GLY A 83 -18.43 -14.66 12.03
N ALA A 84 -18.52 -14.45 13.34
CA ALA A 84 -18.99 -15.46 14.29
C ALA A 84 -20.49 -15.78 14.10
N GLU A 85 -21.34 -14.78 13.99
CA GLU A 85 -22.79 -14.95 13.77
C GLU A 85 -23.11 -15.62 12.42
N ALA A 86 -22.29 -15.36 11.40
CA ALA A 86 -22.44 -15.98 10.10
C ALA A 86 -21.94 -17.44 10.03
N GLY A 87 -21.47 -18.03 11.13
CA GLY A 87 -20.93 -19.39 11.15
C GLY A 87 -19.66 -19.55 10.29
N ALA A 88 -18.96 -18.45 9.97
CA ALA A 88 -17.64 -18.54 9.33
C ALA A 88 -16.61 -19.19 10.27
N THR A 89 -16.88 -19.14 11.57
CA THR A 89 -16.07 -19.74 12.64
C THR A 89 -16.71 -21.00 13.25
N ASP A 90 -17.73 -21.60 12.61
CA ASP A 90 -18.38 -22.86 13.04
C ASP A 90 -17.44 -24.06 12.81
N MET A 91 -16.35 -24.08 13.57
CA MET A 91 -15.29 -25.06 13.46
C MET A 91 -14.90 -25.56 14.85
N ALA A 92 -14.44 -26.80 14.94
CA ALA A 92 -13.83 -27.28 16.19
C ALA A 92 -12.65 -26.38 16.61
N ARG A 93 -12.41 -26.29 17.92
CA ARG A 93 -11.19 -25.67 18.42
C ARG A 93 -9.98 -26.37 17.81
N ARG A 94 -8.99 -25.59 17.38
CA ARG A 94 -7.76 -26.18 16.83
C ARG A 94 -6.84 -26.64 17.95
N GLY A 95 -6.12 -27.73 17.68
CA GLY A 95 -4.98 -28.12 18.49
C GLY A 95 -3.82 -27.13 18.35
N PRO A 96 -2.72 -27.36 19.08
CA PRO A 96 -1.54 -26.52 18.97
C PRO A 96 -1.02 -26.50 17.52
N PRO A 97 -0.56 -25.34 17.01
CA PRO A 97 -0.10 -25.23 15.64
C PRO A 97 1.20 -26.02 15.45
N ARG A 98 1.38 -26.56 14.24
CA ARG A 98 2.63 -27.23 13.87
C ARG A 98 3.77 -26.21 13.80
N SER A 99 4.93 -26.56 14.36
CA SER A 99 6.14 -25.76 14.30
C SER A 99 7.35 -26.67 13.95
N PRO A 100 8.01 -26.48 12.79
CA PRO A 100 7.72 -25.49 11.75
C PRO A 100 6.44 -25.83 10.96
N PRO A 101 5.71 -24.83 10.43
CA PRO A 101 4.57 -25.08 9.55
C PRO A 101 5.04 -25.70 8.23
N ARG A 102 4.20 -26.55 7.62
CA ARG A 102 4.44 -27.18 6.31
C ARG A 102 3.49 -26.67 5.23
N GLU A 103 2.23 -26.43 5.59
CA GLU A 103 1.19 -25.92 4.69
C GLU A 103 0.92 -24.44 4.96
N ILE A 104 1.29 -23.58 4.02
CA ILE A 104 1.11 -22.12 4.10
C ILE A 104 0.02 -21.68 3.15
N LEU A 105 -0.99 -20.98 3.65
CA LEU A 105 -2.04 -20.36 2.83
C LEU A 105 -1.83 -18.85 2.76
N HIS A 106 -1.45 -18.34 1.59
CA HIS A 106 -1.42 -16.91 1.31
C HIS A 106 -2.81 -16.41 0.92
N VAL A 107 -3.28 -15.31 1.52
CA VAL A 107 -4.58 -14.71 1.20
C VAL A 107 -4.36 -13.33 0.62
N CYS A 108 -4.84 -13.12 -0.60
CA CYS A 108 -4.75 -11.86 -1.31
C CYS A 108 -6.13 -11.43 -1.79
N THR A 109 -6.37 -10.12 -1.88
CA THR A 109 -7.61 -9.64 -2.52
C THR A 109 -7.62 -9.97 -4.01
N GLN A 110 -6.53 -9.65 -4.69
CA GLN A 110 -6.35 -9.85 -6.13
C GLN A 110 -4.88 -10.07 -6.45
N ALA A 111 -4.58 -10.85 -7.48
CA ALA A 111 -3.26 -10.94 -8.09
C ALA A 111 -3.22 -10.14 -9.40
N VAL A 112 -2.26 -9.23 -9.53
CA VAL A 112 -2.07 -8.38 -10.72
C VAL A 112 -0.64 -8.52 -11.26
N THR A 113 -0.47 -8.36 -12.58
CA THR A 113 0.83 -8.51 -13.25
C THR A 113 1.84 -7.45 -12.82
N VAL A 114 1.38 -6.22 -12.61
CA VAL A 114 2.21 -5.07 -12.23
C VAL A 114 1.81 -4.61 -10.83
N GLY A 115 2.68 -4.83 -9.84
CA GLY A 115 2.44 -4.39 -8.47
C GLY A 115 3.40 -5.02 -7.46
N GLY A 116 3.77 -4.24 -6.44
CA GLY A 116 4.67 -4.71 -5.39
C GLY A 116 4.11 -5.86 -4.54
N GLY A 117 2.79 -5.86 -4.28
CA GLY A 117 2.14 -6.86 -3.43
C GLY A 117 2.11 -8.26 -4.04
N THR A 118 1.66 -8.41 -5.29
CA THR A 118 1.68 -9.74 -5.94
C THR A 118 3.11 -10.25 -6.12
N ARG A 119 4.05 -9.35 -6.44
CA ARG A 119 5.48 -9.70 -6.57
C ARG A 119 6.10 -10.16 -5.26
N LEU A 120 5.71 -9.54 -4.14
CA LEU A 120 6.10 -9.99 -2.80
C LEU A 120 5.66 -11.44 -2.56
N VAL A 121 4.42 -11.79 -2.90
CA VAL A 121 3.86 -13.14 -2.68
C VAL A 121 4.64 -14.19 -3.47
N TRP A 122 4.81 -14.05 -4.78
CA TRP A 122 5.50 -15.09 -5.55
C TRP A 122 6.99 -15.20 -5.20
N ARG A 123 7.65 -14.10 -4.82
CA ARG A 123 9.04 -14.12 -4.34
C ARG A 123 9.17 -14.81 -2.99
N TRP A 124 8.19 -14.62 -2.11
CA TRP A 124 8.13 -15.33 -0.83
C TRP A 124 8.01 -16.83 -1.07
N ILE A 125 7.02 -17.24 -1.88
CA ILE A 125 6.77 -18.65 -2.21
C ILE A 125 8.00 -19.27 -2.89
N GLY A 126 8.55 -18.61 -3.91
CA GLY A 126 9.69 -19.12 -4.67
C GLY A 126 10.99 -19.27 -3.86
N ARG A 127 11.06 -18.69 -2.66
CA ARG A 127 12.23 -18.78 -1.77
C ARG A 127 12.06 -19.79 -0.66
N ASP A 128 10.85 -19.91 -0.15
CA ASP A 128 10.54 -20.91 0.85
C ASP A 128 10.24 -22.25 0.18
N VAL A 129 11.28 -22.84 -0.41
CA VAL A 129 11.20 -24.10 -1.16
C VAL A 129 10.97 -25.33 -0.27
N THR A 130 10.96 -25.14 1.06
CA THR A 130 10.83 -26.23 2.04
C THR A 130 9.39 -26.47 2.48
N ARG A 131 8.46 -25.61 2.07
CA ARG A 131 7.05 -25.64 2.45
C ARG A 131 6.16 -25.64 1.22
N ARG A 132 4.92 -26.09 1.41
CA ARG A 132 3.88 -26.05 0.40
C ARG A 132 3.09 -24.76 0.55
N HIS A 133 2.93 -24.01 -0.54
CA HIS A 133 2.28 -22.71 -0.52
C HIS A 133 1.07 -22.66 -1.45
N SER A 134 -0.13 -22.55 -0.87
CA SER A 134 -1.36 -22.26 -1.60
C SER A 134 -1.72 -20.78 -1.53
N VAL A 135 -2.51 -20.30 -2.48
CA VAL A 135 -2.98 -18.91 -2.55
C VAL A 135 -4.51 -18.89 -2.64
N ALA A 136 -5.18 -18.10 -1.80
CA ALA A 136 -6.60 -17.79 -1.93
C ALA A 136 -6.78 -16.33 -2.38
N LEU A 137 -7.55 -16.13 -3.45
CA LEU A 137 -7.87 -14.84 -4.05
C LEU A 137 -9.33 -14.51 -3.77
N THR A 138 -9.59 -13.48 -2.96
CA THR A 138 -10.96 -13.15 -2.53
C THR A 138 -11.77 -12.43 -3.61
N ARG A 139 -11.09 -11.78 -4.57
CA ARG A 139 -11.67 -10.91 -5.61
C ARG A 139 -10.75 -10.80 -6.83
N GLN A 140 -10.62 -11.89 -7.59
CA GLN A 140 -9.85 -11.89 -8.84
C GLN A 140 -10.62 -11.27 -10.01
N ALA A 141 -11.95 -11.25 -9.95
CA ALA A 141 -12.88 -10.62 -10.88
C ALA A 141 -12.62 -10.98 -12.36
N GLY A 142 -12.22 -12.24 -12.61
CA GLY A 142 -11.87 -12.71 -13.95
C GLY A 142 -10.57 -12.16 -14.53
N HIS A 143 -9.80 -11.36 -13.78
CA HIS A 143 -8.48 -10.92 -14.23
C HIS A 143 -7.51 -12.11 -14.37
N PRO A 144 -6.66 -12.12 -15.42
CA PRO A 144 -5.71 -13.19 -15.63
C PRO A 144 -4.73 -13.30 -14.46
N LEU A 145 -4.37 -14.54 -14.11
CA LEU A 145 -3.37 -14.80 -13.08
C LEU A 145 -1.97 -14.48 -13.62
N PRO A 146 -1.11 -13.80 -12.84
CA PRO A 146 0.28 -13.58 -13.22
C PRO A 146 1.03 -14.92 -13.37
N PRO A 147 1.73 -15.15 -14.50
CA PRO A 147 2.42 -16.42 -14.75
C PRO A 147 3.44 -16.78 -13.67
N ASP A 148 4.17 -15.80 -13.14
CA ASP A 148 5.17 -16.02 -12.09
C ASP A 148 4.55 -16.50 -10.77
N LEU A 149 3.35 -16.01 -10.43
CA LEU A 149 2.61 -16.49 -9.27
C LEU A 149 2.17 -17.94 -9.46
N VAL A 150 1.62 -18.26 -10.64
CA VAL A 150 1.18 -19.62 -10.98
C VAL A 150 2.37 -20.59 -10.93
N ALA A 151 3.51 -20.19 -11.49
CA ALA A 151 4.73 -20.99 -11.49
C ALA A 151 5.25 -21.22 -10.07
N ALA A 152 5.33 -20.18 -9.24
CA ALA A 152 5.80 -20.29 -7.86
C ALA A 152 4.90 -21.22 -7.01
N VAL A 153 3.57 -21.05 -7.09
CA VAL A 153 2.62 -21.90 -6.37
C VAL A 153 2.75 -23.35 -6.81
N ARG A 154 2.78 -23.62 -8.13
CA ARG A 154 2.94 -24.99 -8.66
C ARG A 154 4.26 -25.61 -8.23
N ALA A 155 5.36 -24.86 -8.26
CA ALA A 155 6.67 -25.35 -7.84
C ALA A 155 6.73 -25.72 -6.36
N SER A 156 5.95 -25.03 -5.51
CA SER A 156 5.79 -25.40 -4.09
C SER A 156 4.85 -26.60 -3.86
N GLY A 157 4.19 -27.11 -4.91
CA GLY A 157 3.16 -28.15 -4.83
C GLY A 157 1.79 -27.67 -4.36
N GLY A 158 1.60 -26.36 -4.19
CA GLY A 158 0.36 -25.75 -3.71
C GLY A 158 -0.70 -25.51 -4.79
N GLU A 159 -1.79 -24.86 -4.38
CA GLU A 159 -2.95 -24.59 -5.23
C GLU A 159 -3.38 -23.11 -5.20
N ILE A 160 -4.03 -22.65 -6.27
CA ILE A 160 -4.65 -21.32 -6.33
C ILE A 160 -6.16 -21.47 -6.25
N HIS A 161 -6.78 -20.87 -5.25
CA HIS A 161 -8.22 -20.84 -5.03
C HIS A 161 -8.78 -19.46 -5.36
N ILE A 162 -9.72 -19.37 -6.29
CA ILE A 162 -10.46 -18.13 -6.61
C ILE A 162 -11.81 -18.18 -5.90
N LEU A 163 -12.06 -17.25 -4.99
CA LEU A 163 -13.21 -17.32 -4.08
C LEU A 163 -14.41 -16.51 -4.55
N ASP A 164 -14.23 -15.52 -5.43
CA ASP A 164 -15.33 -14.68 -5.88
C ASP A 164 -16.52 -15.39 -6.55
N PRO A 165 -16.42 -16.60 -7.14
CA PRO A 165 -17.60 -17.31 -7.65
C PRO A 165 -18.50 -17.83 -6.54
N ALA A 166 -18.03 -17.86 -5.28
CA ALA A 166 -18.82 -18.28 -4.12
C ALA A 166 -19.93 -17.29 -3.75
N GLY A 167 -20.02 -16.13 -4.41
CA GLY A 167 -21.04 -15.12 -4.19
C GLY A 167 -20.56 -13.97 -3.32
N GLY A 168 -21.33 -13.65 -2.27
CA GLY A 168 -21.08 -12.52 -1.38
C GLY A 168 -19.85 -12.66 -0.46
N LEU A 169 -19.52 -11.60 0.26
CA LEU A 169 -18.35 -11.53 1.15
C LEU A 169 -18.43 -12.57 2.27
N VAL A 170 -19.62 -12.82 2.83
CA VAL A 170 -19.81 -13.86 3.85
C VAL A 170 -19.57 -15.26 3.28
N ALA A 171 -20.07 -15.54 2.08
CA ALA A 171 -19.86 -16.84 1.44
C ALA A 171 -18.37 -17.06 1.08
N ARG A 172 -17.69 -16.02 0.61
CA ARG A 172 -16.23 -16.02 0.40
C ARG A 172 -15.49 -16.29 1.71
N ALA A 173 -15.90 -15.68 2.81
CA ALA A 173 -15.30 -15.90 4.13
C ALA A 173 -15.48 -17.35 4.62
N ARG A 174 -16.68 -17.94 4.46
CA ARG A 174 -16.92 -19.36 4.77
C ARG A 174 -16.04 -20.27 3.91
N ARG A 175 -15.89 -19.98 2.61
CA ARG A 175 -15.01 -20.76 1.73
C ARG A 175 -13.55 -20.63 2.14
N LEU A 176 -13.11 -19.42 2.49
CA LEU A 176 -11.75 -19.18 2.99
C LEU A 176 -11.50 -19.92 4.30
N ALA A 177 -12.44 -19.89 5.24
CA ALA A 177 -12.35 -20.63 6.49
C ALA A 177 -12.21 -22.14 6.24
N ALA A 178 -13.01 -22.69 5.31
CA ALA A 178 -12.96 -24.10 4.93
C ALA A 178 -11.60 -24.53 4.34
N ILE A 179 -10.98 -23.68 3.51
CA ILE A 179 -9.63 -23.92 2.95
C ILE A 179 -8.57 -23.76 4.04
N GLY A 180 -8.70 -22.74 4.89
CA GLY A 180 -7.77 -22.46 5.99
C GLY A 180 -7.69 -23.58 7.05
N ARG A 181 -8.60 -24.55 7.04
CA ARG A 181 -8.55 -25.76 7.89
C ARG A 181 -7.36 -26.65 7.61
N GLU A 182 -6.89 -26.65 6.38
CA GLU A 182 -5.78 -27.51 5.94
C GLU A 182 -4.43 -26.80 6.10
N ALA A 183 -4.45 -25.47 6.27
CA ALA A 183 -3.25 -24.68 6.48
C ALA A 183 -2.72 -24.81 7.91
N ASP A 184 -1.40 -24.98 8.04
CA ASP A 184 -0.68 -24.86 9.32
C ASP A 184 -0.55 -23.38 9.72
N LEU A 185 -0.47 -22.48 8.72
CA LEU A 185 -0.36 -21.03 8.91
C LEU A 185 -0.99 -20.28 7.73
N VAL A 186 -1.63 -19.15 8.01
CA VAL A 186 -2.14 -18.20 7.01
C VAL A 186 -1.25 -16.98 6.95
N VAL A 187 -0.91 -16.51 5.75
CA VAL A 187 -0.29 -15.20 5.52
C VAL A 187 -1.27 -14.30 4.79
N ALA A 188 -1.67 -13.19 5.40
CA ALA A 188 -2.62 -12.26 4.80
C ALA A 188 -1.90 -11.05 4.19
N HIS A 189 -2.07 -10.87 2.88
CA HIS A 189 -1.53 -9.76 2.10
C HIS A 189 -2.61 -8.73 1.73
N THR A 190 -3.61 -8.59 2.60
CA THR A 190 -4.80 -7.76 2.37
C THR A 190 -4.71 -6.42 3.11
N GLU A 191 -5.28 -5.38 2.52
CA GLU A 191 -5.36 -4.05 3.14
C GLU A 191 -6.75 -3.80 3.76
N ARG A 192 -7.77 -3.63 2.91
CA ARG A 192 -9.17 -3.33 3.30
C ARG A 192 -10.12 -4.51 3.19
N ASP A 193 -9.60 -5.67 2.82
CA ASP A 193 -10.42 -6.84 2.57
C ASP A 193 -10.97 -7.38 3.88
N VAL A 194 -12.30 -7.41 4.00
CA VAL A 194 -12.98 -7.92 5.19
C VAL A 194 -12.99 -9.45 5.25
N VAL A 195 -12.77 -10.14 4.12
CA VAL A 195 -12.94 -11.60 4.02
C VAL A 195 -12.02 -12.38 4.97
N PRO A 196 -10.70 -12.08 5.09
CA PRO A 196 -9.83 -12.79 6.03
C PRO A 196 -10.24 -12.55 7.49
N LEU A 197 -10.65 -11.32 7.83
CA LEU A 197 -11.09 -10.98 9.18
C LEU A 197 -12.39 -11.69 9.56
N LEU A 198 -13.34 -11.81 8.62
CA LEU A 198 -14.55 -12.62 8.81
C LEU A 198 -14.25 -14.11 8.96
N ALA A 199 -13.39 -14.65 8.09
CA ALA A 199 -13.07 -16.07 8.05
C ALA A 199 -12.31 -16.54 9.30
N PHE A 200 -11.46 -15.66 9.85
CA PHE A 200 -10.54 -16.00 10.93
C PHE A 200 -10.79 -15.18 12.21
N ALA A 201 -12.06 -14.79 12.43
CA ALA A 201 -12.48 -13.94 13.55
C ALA A 201 -12.23 -14.55 14.93
N ASP A 202 -12.25 -15.89 15.05
CA ASP A 202 -11.96 -16.62 16.30
C ASP A 202 -10.54 -17.21 16.26
N PRO A 203 -9.55 -16.62 16.97
CA PRO A 203 -8.18 -17.12 17.01
C PRO A 203 -8.03 -18.54 17.57
N ALA A 204 -9.01 -19.06 18.33
CA ALA A 204 -8.97 -20.41 18.88
C ALA A 204 -9.48 -21.49 17.91
N ARG A 205 -10.16 -21.08 16.82
CA ARG A 205 -10.72 -21.96 15.79
C ARG A 205 -10.07 -21.78 14.42
N SER A 206 -9.29 -20.73 14.25
CA SER A 206 -8.64 -20.35 12.99
C SER A 206 -7.18 -20.81 12.96
N PRO A 207 -6.49 -20.90 11.82
CA PRO A 207 -5.03 -21.11 11.82
C PRO A 207 -4.32 -19.87 12.42
N PRO A 208 -3.08 -20.00 12.91
CA PRO A 208 -2.23 -18.84 13.15
C PRO A 208 -2.16 -17.98 11.89
N MET A 209 -2.32 -16.67 12.04
CA MET A 209 -2.37 -15.74 10.91
C MET A 209 -1.25 -14.70 11.04
N LEU A 210 -0.37 -14.63 10.05
CA LEU A 210 0.63 -13.59 9.90
C LEU A 210 0.09 -12.51 8.94
N LEU A 211 -0.07 -11.29 9.43
CA LEU A 211 -0.43 -10.15 8.57
C LEU A 211 0.82 -9.54 7.98
N ASP A 212 0.91 -9.50 6.66
CA ASP A 212 1.91 -8.68 5.99
C ASP A 212 1.47 -7.21 5.98
N ASP A 213 2.24 -6.37 6.65
CA ASP A 213 1.99 -4.93 6.76
C ASP A 213 2.55 -4.14 5.57
N LEU A 214 2.33 -4.64 4.35
CA LEU A 214 2.62 -3.91 3.12
C LEU A 214 1.70 -2.70 2.97
N GLY A 215 2.27 -1.50 2.86
CA GLY A 215 1.47 -0.28 2.77
C GLY A 215 1.07 0.29 4.13
N ASP A 216 1.96 0.20 5.11
CA ASP A 216 1.90 0.83 6.44
C ASP A 216 1.30 2.25 6.51
N HIS A 217 1.48 3.09 5.49
CA HIS A 217 0.84 4.41 5.36
C HIS A 217 -0.69 4.44 5.21
N LYS A 218 -1.36 3.29 5.05
CA LYS A 218 -2.82 3.21 4.82
C LYS A 218 -3.56 2.78 6.08
N PHE A 219 -4.87 3.04 6.11
CA PHE A 219 -5.77 2.37 7.04
C PHE A 219 -5.80 0.86 6.76
N ARG A 220 -5.82 0.03 7.80
CA ARG A 220 -5.74 -1.44 7.69
C ARG A 220 -6.84 -2.16 8.46
N LEU A 221 -7.29 -3.28 7.88
CA LEU A 221 -8.09 -4.31 8.54
C LEU A 221 -7.29 -5.60 8.76
N GLY A 222 -7.75 -6.42 9.70
CA GLY A 222 -7.24 -7.76 9.97
C GLY A 222 -6.28 -7.85 11.15
N LEU A 223 -6.02 -6.76 11.85
CA LEU A 223 -5.11 -6.72 13.00
C LEU A 223 -5.64 -7.55 14.17
N SER A 224 -6.95 -7.64 14.34
CA SER A 224 -7.61 -8.42 15.39
C SER A 224 -7.68 -9.92 15.11
N ALA A 225 -7.67 -10.36 13.85
CA ALA A 225 -7.55 -11.77 13.48
C ALA A 225 -6.10 -12.27 13.46
N SER A 226 -5.14 -11.41 13.12
CA SER A 226 -3.75 -11.83 12.82
C SER A 226 -2.84 -12.12 14.02
N THR A 227 -2.47 -13.36 14.30
CA THR A 227 -1.60 -13.73 15.43
C THR A 227 -0.28 -12.96 15.52
N ALA A 228 0.33 -12.64 14.38
CA ALA A 228 1.52 -11.79 14.28
C ALA A 228 1.39 -10.79 13.14
N VAL A 229 2.17 -9.72 13.19
CA VAL A 229 2.22 -8.67 12.16
C VAL A 229 3.67 -8.55 11.65
N ALA A 230 3.88 -8.84 10.38
CA ALA A 230 5.15 -8.69 9.68
C ALA A 230 5.25 -7.30 9.07
N SER A 231 6.01 -6.41 9.71
CA SER A 231 6.38 -5.12 9.13
C SER A 231 7.59 -5.27 8.20
N LEU A 232 7.54 -4.58 7.06
CA LEU A 232 8.55 -4.71 6.01
C LEU A 232 9.76 -3.77 6.17
N ARG A 233 9.66 -2.85 7.14
CA ARG A 233 10.66 -1.84 7.50
C ARG A 233 10.40 -1.31 8.91
N GLU A 234 11.39 -0.63 9.47
CA GLU A 234 11.37 -0.25 10.88
C GLU A 234 10.32 0.84 11.19
N SER A 235 10.16 1.85 10.32
CA SER A 235 9.14 2.90 10.45
C SER A 235 7.73 2.34 10.43
N GLY A 236 7.46 1.35 9.58
CA GLY A 236 6.20 0.62 9.54
C GLY A 236 5.93 -0.11 10.86
N MET A 237 6.95 -0.77 11.42
CA MET A 237 6.85 -1.44 12.72
C MET A 237 6.57 -0.46 13.86
N ARG A 238 7.28 0.69 13.89
CA ARG A 238 7.05 1.76 14.88
C ARG A 238 5.65 2.38 14.72
N LEU A 239 5.17 2.57 13.50
CA LEU A 239 3.79 3.01 13.24
C LEU A 239 2.78 1.98 13.75
N ALA A 240 2.99 0.69 13.48
CA ALA A 240 2.11 -0.38 13.94
C ALA A 240 1.96 -0.37 15.47
N HIS A 241 3.06 -0.22 16.21
CA HIS A 241 3.01 -0.09 17.67
C HIS A 241 2.27 1.16 18.14
N ARG A 242 2.60 2.33 17.56
CA ARG A 242 2.09 3.62 18.06
C ARG A 242 0.66 3.92 17.64
N ARG A 243 0.26 3.48 16.45
CA ARG A 243 -0.94 3.97 15.75
C ARG A 243 -1.92 2.87 15.34
N ARG A 244 -1.56 1.59 15.54
CA ARG A 244 -2.42 0.43 15.22
C ARG A 244 -2.59 -0.57 16.35
N ASP A 245 -2.17 -0.19 17.56
CA ASP A 245 -2.31 -0.99 18.79
C ASP A 245 -1.73 -2.41 18.63
N VAL A 246 -0.62 -2.54 17.88
CA VAL A 246 0.09 -3.81 17.72
C VAL A 246 1.08 -3.98 18.86
N GLU A 247 0.93 -5.05 19.63
CA GLU A 247 1.79 -5.35 20.76
C GLU A 247 3.20 -5.76 20.28
N PRO A 248 4.28 -5.29 20.94
CA PRO A 248 5.65 -5.60 20.52
C PRO A 248 5.95 -7.09 20.41
N GLU A 249 5.34 -7.93 21.25
CA GLU A 249 5.59 -9.39 21.26
C GLU A 249 5.14 -10.14 20.01
N ARG A 250 4.26 -9.53 19.21
CA ARG A 250 3.71 -10.10 17.97
C ARG A 250 4.06 -9.30 16.72
N SER A 251 4.88 -8.28 16.88
CA SER A 251 5.41 -7.47 15.79
C SER A 251 6.75 -8.04 15.36
N VAL A 252 6.90 -8.35 14.08
CA VAL A 252 8.14 -8.93 13.53
C VAL A 252 8.58 -8.12 12.33
N LEU A 253 9.89 -7.89 12.23
CA LEU A 253 10.48 -7.26 11.06
C LEU A 253 10.84 -8.34 10.03
N LEU A 254 10.14 -8.35 8.89
CA LEU A 254 10.38 -9.29 7.80
C LEU A 254 10.77 -8.51 6.54
N PRO A 255 12.06 -8.49 6.15
CA PRO A 255 12.51 -7.75 4.98
C PRO A 255 11.79 -8.21 3.69
N ILE A 256 11.56 -7.29 2.75
CA ILE A 256 10.97 -7.64 1.44
C ILE A 256 11.93 -8.58 0.68
N PRO A 257 11.54 -9.78 0.25
CA PRO A 257 12.37 -10.61 -0.60
C PRO A 257 12.65 -9.90 -1.94
N VAL A 258 13.92 -9.78 -2.31
CA VAL A 258 14.35 -9.21 -3.60
C VAL A 258 15.29 -10.14 -4.36
N ASP A 259 14.98 -10.45 -5.61
CA ASP A 259 15.74 -11.43 -6.39
C ASP A 259 17.22 -11.06 -6.51
N PRO A 260 18.13 -12.04 -6.46
CA PRO A 260 19.52 -11.80 -6.82
C PRO A 260 19.60 -11.19 -8.22
N VAL A 261 20.22 -10.01 -8.30
CA VAL A 261 20.39 -9.33 -9.59
C VAL A 261 21.52 -9.97 -10.37
N VAL A 262 21.21 -10.35 -11.61
CA VAL A 262 22.18 -10.76 -12.62
C VAL A 262 22.21 -9.69 -13.71
N ARG A 263 23.34 -8.97 -13.81
CA ARG A 263 23.57 -8.02 -14.92
C ARG A 263 23.70 -8.82 -16.22
N ARG A 264 22.93 -8.43 -17.22
CA ARG A 264 22.92 -9.02 -18.57
C ARG A 264 23.67 -8.14 -19.58
N ARG A 265 23.88 -6.86 -19.26
CA ARG A 265 24.52 -5.88 -20.15
C ARG A 265 25.59 -5.08 -19.42
N SER A 266 26.57 -4.61 -20.17
CA SER A 266 27.42 -3.50 -19.74
C SER A 266 26.57 -2.22 -19.58
N ARG A 267 27.10 -1.25 -18.84
CA ARG A 267 26.43 0.05 -18.67
C ARG A 267 26.29 0.76 -20.01
N GLU A 268 27.32 0.71 -20.84
CA GLU A 268 27.38 1.32 -22.17
C GLU A 268 26.39 0.67 -23.14
N GLU A 269 26.26 -0.65 -23.11
CA GLU A 269 25.25 -1.39 -23.89
C GLU A 269 23.83 -1.03 -23.47
N ALA A 270 23.56 -0.98 -22.17
CA ALA A 270 22.27 -0.59 -21.64
C ALA A 270 21.91 0.87 -22.01
N ARG A 271 22.88 1.80 -21.95
CA ARG A 271 22.69 3.18 -22.40
C ARG A 271 22.37 3.25 -23.89
N ARG A 272 23.11 2.53 -24.73
CA ARG A 272 22.87 2.49 -26.18
C ARG A 272 21.49 1.96 -26.51
N LEU A 273 21.05 0.89 -25.84
CA LEU A 273 19.71 0.33 -25.98
C LEU A 273 18.61 1.34 -25.63
N LEU A 274 18.85 2.19 -24.63
CA LEU A 274 17.91 3.19 -24.16
C LEU A 274 18.04 4.55 -24.88
N GLY A 275 18.97 4.69 -25.84
CA GLY A 275 19.26 5.97 -26.50
C GLY A 275 19.88 7.02 -25.57
N LEU A 276 20.53 6.59 -24.48
CA LEU A 276 21.22 7.46 -23.52
C LEU A 276 22.68 7.68 -23.95
N PRO A 277 23.27 8.86 -23.68
CA PRO A 277 24.64 9.16 -24.07
C PRO A 277 25.65 8.28 -23.32
N ALA A 278 26.63 7.74 -24.07
CA ALA A 278 27.62 6.80 -23.54
C ALA A 278 28.46 7.38 -22.39
N GLY A 279 28.80 8.67 -22.43
CA GLY A 279 29.57 9.39 -21.39
C GLY A 279 28.72 10.14 -20.35
N GLY A 280 27.39 10.08 -20.43
CA GLY A 280 26.53 10.78 -19.49
C GLY A 280 26.56 10.17 -18.08
N ARG A 281 26.23 10.97 -17.06
CA ARG A 281 25.97 10.50 -15.70
C ARG A 281 24.46 10.39 -15.48
N VAL A 282 23.96 9.17 -15.35
CA VAL A 282 22.53 8.87 -15.30
C VAL A 282 22.09 8.77 -13.84
N LEU A 283 21.28 9.75 -13.41
CA LEU A 283 20.47 9.70 -12.20
C LEU A 283 19.17 8.98 -12.55
N LEU A 284 18.88 7.87 -11.87
CA LEU A 284 17.69 7.05 -12.15
C LEU A 284 16.69 7.10 -10.99
N CYS A 285 15.42 7.30 -11.32
CA CYS A 285 14.30 7.04 -10.42
C CYS A 285 13.28 6.11 -11.09
N ILE A 286 12.75 5.13 -10.36
CA ILE A 286 11.67 4.25 -10.84
C ILE A 286 10.56 4.20 -9.80
N ALA A 287 9.39 4.74 -10.13
CA ALA A 287 8.23 4.74 -9.25
C ALA A 287 6.93 4.99 -10.03
N ARG A 288 5.79 4.63 -9.42
CA ARG A 288 4.47 4.94 -9.96
C ARG A 288 4.23 6.45 -9.95
N GLY A 289 3.51 6.97 -10.96
CA GLY A 289 3.24 8.41 -11.14
C GLY A 289 2.71 9.11 -9.89
N ALA A 290 1.85 8.42 -9.12
CA ALA A 290 1.28 8.94 -7.87
C ALA A 290 2.32 9.31 -6.79
N LYS A 291 3.56 8.78 -6.86
CA LYS A 291 4.63 9.07 -5.90
C LYS A 291 5.38 10.37 -6.17
N PHE A 292 5.13 10.99 -7.33
CA PHE A 292 5.80 12.20 -7.78
C PHE A 292 4.88 13.41 -7.68
N LYS A 293 3.95 13.41 -6.73
CA LYS A 293 3.00 14.52 -6.55
C LYS A 293 3.76 15.78 -6.13
N THR A 294 3.58 16.86 -6.88
CA THR A 294 4.15 18.17 -6.58
C THR A 294 3.60 18.69 -5.26
N LEU A 295 4.50 19.08 -4.35
CA LEU A 295 4.15 19.64 -3.05
C LEU A 295 4.51 21.13 -3.03
N GLY A 296 3.50 21.98 -2.84
CA GLY A 296 3.70 23.42 -2.91
C GLY A 296 4.05 23.84 -4.34
N THR A 297 5.14 24.60 -4.50
CA THR A 297 5.61 25.15 -5.78
C THR A 297 6.74 24.36 -6.42
N GLU A 298 7.36 23.41 -5.70
CA GLU A 298 8.51 22.62 -6.17
C GLU A 298 8.04 21.24 -6.64
N SER A 299 8.25 20.93 -7.91
CA SER A 299 8.06 19.59 -8.46
C SER A 299 9.29 18.71 -8.24
N TYR A 300 9.15 17.40 -8.50
CA TYR A 300 10.29 16.48 -8.45
C TYR A 300 11.39 16.84 -9.47
N ALA A 301 11.02 17.42 -10.61
CA ALA A 301 11.99 17.91 -11.59
C ALA A 301 12.75 19.14 -11.08
N ASP A 302 12.05 20.10 -10.45
CA ASP A 302 12.64 21.32 -9.88
C ASP A 302 13.69 20.98 -8.81
N LEU A 303 13.40 19.96 -7.97
CA LEU A 303 14.32 19.48 -6.93
C LEU A 303 15.72 19.11 -7.49
N HIS A 304 15.82 18.70 -8.75
CA HIS A 304 17.07 18.25 -9.38
C HIS A 304 17.76 19.33 -10.22
N LEU A 305 17.11 20.47 -10.46
CA LEU A 305 17.68 21.56 -11.27
C LEU A 305 19.06 22.03 -10.78
N PRO A 306 19.29 22.27 -9.47
CA PRO A 306 20.60 22.77 -9.02
C PRO A 306 21.75 21.81 -9.35
N VAL A 307 21.51 20.50 -9.26
CA VAL A 307 22.50 19.47 -9.56
C VAL A 307 22.73 19.34 -11.06
N LEU A 308 21.66 19.34 -11.86
CA LEU A 308 21.76 19.21 -13.32
C LEU A 308 22.34 20.48 -13.99
N ALA A 309 22.11 21.66 -13.42
CA ALA A 309 22.73 22.91 -13.88
C ALA A 309 24.24 22.93 -13.59
N ALA A 310 24.65 22.44 -12.42
CA ALA A 310 26.06 22.36 -12.03
C ALA A 310 26.85 21.29 -12.80
N ASP A 311 26.18 20.24 -13.30
CA ASP A 311 26.80 19.17 -14.07
C ASP A 311 26.13 19.00 -15.46
N PRO A 312 26.69 19.61 -16.52
CA PRO A 312 26.16 19.51 -17.88
C PRO A 312 26.09 18.09 -18.45
N GLY A 313 26.88 17.15 -17.92
CA GLY A 313 26.87 15.76 -18.37
C GLY A 313 25.93 14.85 -17.57
N ALA A 314 25.26 15.38 -16.54
CA ALA A 314 24.26 14.63 -15.78
C ALA A 314 22.88 14.66 -16.47
N ILE A 315 22.14 13.56 -16.39
CA ILE A 315 20.79 13.38 -16.92
C ILE A 315 19.94 12.70 -15.86
N LEU A 316 18.71 13.18 -15.67
CA LEU A 316 17.71 12.55 -14.82
C LEU A 316 16.76 11.72 -15.68
N VAL A 317 16.67 10.42 -15.40
CA VAL A 317 15.73 9.49 -16.03
C VAL A 317 14.73 9.02 -14.99
N VAL A 318 13.45 9.31 -15.21
CA VAL A 318 12.35 8.94 -14.32
C VAL A 318 11.40 8.00 -15.05
N VAL A 319 11.33 6.75 -14.60
CA VAL A 319 10.45 5.72 -15.17
C VAL A 319 9.19 5.59 -14.32
N GLY A 320 8.03 5.65 -14.97
CA GLY A 320 6.71 5.51 -14.35
C GLY A 320 6.03 6.82 -13.95
N ALA A 321 6.68 7.97 -14.14
CA ALA A 321 6.06 9.28 -13.93
C ALA A 321 5.07 9.66 -15.04
N GLY A 322 5.24 9.10 -16.25
CA GLY A 322 4.43 9.40 -17.43
C GLY A 322 4.57 10.85 -17.90
N ALA A 323 3.57 11.34 -18.65
CA ALA A 323 3.52 12.74 -19.05
C ALA A 323 3.41 13.69 -17.84
N ARG A 324 4.35 14.65 -17.73
CA ARG A 324 4.43 15.63 -16.63
C ARG A 324 4.52 17.07 -17.15
N PRO A 325 3.38 17.72 -17.46
CA PRO A 325 3.38 19.11 -17.91
C PRO A 325 4.01 20.07 -16.90
N ASP A 326 3.87 19.77 -15.61
CA ASP A 326 4.48 20.52 -14.51
C ASP A 326 6.00 20.44 -14.47
N TRP A 327 6.64 19.52 -15.21
CA TRP A 327 8.10 19.40 -15.28
C TRP A 327 8.72 20.08 -16.50
N ARG A 328 7.89 20.58 -17.43
CA ARG A 328 8.36 21.10 -18.72
C ARG A 328 9.37 22.23 -18.55
N ALA A 329 9.05 23.22 -17.72
CA ALA A 329 9.92 24.37 -17.49
C ALA A 329 11.29 23.95 -16.93
N ALA A 330 11.31 23.05 -15.94
CA ALA A 330 12.55 22.50 -15.40
C ALA A 330 13.35 21.74 -16.47
N SER A 331 12.69 20.89 -17.27
CA SER A 331 13.36 20.14 -18.32
C SER A 331 13.97 21.05 -19.39
N GLU A 332 13.25 22.10 -19.81
CA GLU A 332 13.74 23.10 -20.78
C GLU A 332 14.97 23.85 -20.27
N GLN A 333 15.00 24.24 -18.98
CA GLN A 333 16.15 24.94 -18.37
C GLN A 333 17.46 24.15 -18.43
N VAL A 334 17.37 22.81 -18.45
CA VAL A 334 18.55 21.93 -18.55
C VAL A 334 18.69 21.28 -19.92
N GLY A 335 18.03 21.81 -20.96
CA GLY A 335 18.16 21.33 -22.33
C GLY A 335 17.57 19.95 -22.58
N GLY A 336 16.46 19.62 -21.92
CA GLY A 336 15.76 18.33 -22.08
C GLY A 336 16.37 17.16 -21.32
N ARG A 337 17.35 17.41 -20.42
CA ARG A 337 18.05 16.38 -19.63
C ARG A 337 17.23 15.80 -18.47
N ILE A 338 15.94 16.13 -18.37
CA ILE A 338 14.98 15.48 -17.47
C ILE A 338 14.01 14.68 -18.33
N LEU A 339 14.17 13.36 -18.32
CA LEU A 339 13.39 12.40 -19.10
C LEU A 339 12.32 11.76 -18.22
N SER A 340 11.05 12.09 -18.48
CA SER A 340 9.89 11.47 -17.82
C SER A 340 9.28 10.41 -18.73
N LEU A 341 9.28 9.16 -18.30
CA LEU A 341 8.82 8.00 -19.07
C LEU A 341 7.58 7.37 -18.41
N GLU A 342 6.73 6.76 -19.23
CA GLU A 342 5.59 5.96 -18.78
C GLU A 342 6.02 4.74 -17.95
N GLU A 343 5.06 4.10 -17.29
CA GLU A 343 5.29 2.85 -16.58
C GLU A 343 5.69 1.74 -17.56
N ARG A 344 6.75 0.99 -17.21
CA ARG A 344 7.34 -0.04 -18.08
C ARG A 344 7.72 -1.29 -17.27
N PRO A 345 7.51 -2.50 -17.82
CA PRO A 345 7.89 -3.75 -17.16
C PRO A 345 9.41 -4.04 -17.27
N ASP A 346 10.10 -3.49 -18.26
CA ASP A 346 11.49 -3.77 -18.59
C ASP A 346 12.49 -2.83 -17.87
N THR A 347 12.39 -2.75 -16.55
CA THR A 347 13.18 -1.81 -15.72
C THR A 347 14.67 -2.18 -15.60
N ALA A 348 15.05 -3.42 -15.90
CA ALA A 348 16.42 -3.92 -15.76
C ALA A 348 17.44 -3.07 -16.54
N ALA A 349 17.14 -2.73 -17.80
CA ALA A 349 18.05 -1.94 -18.64
C ALA A 349 18.33 -0.54 -18.04
N PHE A 350 17.34 0.05 -17.37
CA PHE A 350 17.51 1.35 -16.73
C PHE A 350 18.47 1.25 -15.54
N TYR A 351 18.31 0.24 -14.69
CA TYR A 351 19.25 0.00 -13.59
C TYR A 351 20.68 -0.30 -14.08
N GLU A 352 20.81 -1.05 -15.18
CA GLU A 352 22.10 -1.37 -15.78
C GLU A 352 22.83 -0.12 -16.29
N ALA A 353 22.09 0.84 -16.86
CA ALA A 353 22.58 2.08 -17.44
C ALA A 353 22.93 3.18 -16.41
N ALA A 354 22.40 3.10 -15.19
CA ALA A 354 22.48 4.14 -14.18
C ALA A 354 23.84 4.24 -13.48
N ASP A 355 24.12 5.43 -12.92
CA ASP A 355 25.27 5.69 -12.05
C ASP A 355 24.86 5.89 -10.59
N ILE A 356 23.71 6.52 -10.37
CA ILE A 356 23.15 6.82 -9.05
C ILE A 356 21.65 6.58 -9.12
N TYR A 357 21.11 5.92 -8.09
CA TYR A 357 19.66 5.83 -7.93
C TYR A 357 19.19 6.92 -6.97
N VAL A 358 18.22 7.71 -7.42
CA VAL A 358 17.55 8.75 -6.63
C VAL A 358 16.12 8.32 -6.35
N ASP A 359 15.75 8.32 -5.07
CA ASP A 359 14.43 7.87 -4.63
C ASP A 359 13.32 8.84 -5.06
N SER A 360 12.08 8.34 -5.12
CA SER A 360 10.93 9.19 -5.39
C SER A 360 10.60 10.07 -4.18
N PHE A 361 10.15 11.28 -4.45
CA PHE A 361 9.74 12.26 -3.45
C PHE A 361 8.38 12.85 -3.85
N PRO A 362 7.44 13.08 -2.91
CA PRO A 362 7.58 13.05 -1.44
C PRO A 362 7.42 11.68 -0.79
N PHE A 363 7.31 10.61 -1.60
CA PHE A 363 7.07 9.28 -1.07
C PHE A 363 8.06 8.25 -1.60
N VAL A 364 8.77 7.60 -0.69
CA VAL A 364 9.74 6.54 -0.96
C VAL A 364 9.22 5.43 -1.90
N SER A 365 10.09 4.93 -2.77
CA SER A 365 9.87 3.68 -3.50
C SER A 365 10.66 2.51 -2.95
N ILE A 366 10.06 1.87 -1.94
CA ILE A 366 10.64 0.77 -1.17
C ILE A 366 11.26 -0.31 -2.07
N THR A 367 10.49 -0.95 -2.94
CA THR A 367 11.01 -2.06 -3.75
C THR A 367 12.00 -1.58 -4.81
N SER A 368 11.77 -0.43 -5.44
CA SER A 368 12.65 0.08 -6.49
C SER A 368 14.05 0.44 -5.96
N LEU A 369 14.14 0.95 -4.72
CA LEU A 369 15.40 1.19 -4.02
C LEU A 369 16.17 -0.10 -3.75
N LEU A 370 15.48 -1.15 -3.28
CA LEU A 370 16.11 -2.44 -3.02
C LEU A 370 16.55 -3.12 -4.33
N GLU A 371 15.80 -2.96 -5.42
CA GLU A 371 16.19 -3.44 -6.74
C GLU A 371 17.42 -2.68 -7.25
N ALA A 372 17.48 -1.35 -7.09
CA ALA A 372 18.65 -0.54 -7.41
C ALA A 372 19.91 -0.97 -6.64
N ALA A 373 19.76 -1.30 -5.35
CA ALA A 373 20.85 -1.85 -4.53
C ALA A 373 21.40 -3.14 -5.13
N GLY A 374 20.55 -4.02 -5.66
CA GLY A 374 20.97 -5.26 -6.32
C GLY A 374 21.88 -5.02 -7.53
N TYR A 375 21.70 -3.90 -8.26
CA TYR A 375 22.58 -3.48 -9.35
C TYR A 375 23.86 -2.77 -8.87
N ALA A 376 24.12 -2.72 -7.56
CA ALA A 376 25.23 -1.99 -6.96
C ALA A 376 25.23 -0.48 -7.29
N LEU A 377 24.04 0.13 -7.30
CA LEU A 377 23.92 1.58 -7.41
C LEU A 377 24.04 2.23 -6.02
N PRO A 378 24.79 3.34 -5.87
CA PRO A 378 24.65 4.18 -4.69
C PRO A 378 23.24 4.77 -4.67
N LEU A 379 22.65 4.83 -3.47
CA LEU A 379 21.27 5.27 -3.28
C LEU A 379 21.25 6.61 -2.56
N VAL A 380 20.40 7.53 -3.03
CA VAL A 380 20.16 8.83 -2.39
C VAL A 380 18.66 9.04 -2.23
N SER A 381 18.23 9.50 -1.05
CA SER A 381 16.83 9.78 -0.76
C SER A 381 16.72 11.07 0.06
N LEU A 382 15.64 11.82 -0.14
CA LEU A 382 15.32 13.05 0.58
C LEU A 382 14.20 12.78 1.58
N PHE A 383 14.46 13.04 2.86
CA PHE A 383 13.46 12.99 3.93
C PHE A 383 13.57 14.25 4.79
N PRO A 384 12.86 15.32 4.42
CA PRO A 384 12.92 16.59 5.12
C PRO A 384 11.82 16.72 6.19
N HIS A 385 11.12 15.62 6.51
CA HIS A 385 9.94 15.63 7.35
C HIS A 385 10.28 15.30 8.81
N PRO A 386 9.40 15.64 9.77
CA PRO A 386 9.55 15.23 11.17
C PRO A 386 9.60 13.71 11.34
N ASP A 387 10.27 13.24 12.40
CA ASP A 387 10.42 11.81 12.70
C ASP A 387 9.08 11.07 12.86
N THR A 388 8.02 11.75 13.29
CA THR A 388 6.68 11.15 13.36
C THR A 388 6.13 10.76 11.99
N ALA A 389 6.63 11.34 10.91
CA ALA A 389 6.28 11.04 9.52
C ALA A 389 7.30 10.11 8.81
N GLU A 390 8.15 9.42 9.57
CA GLU A 390 9.22 8.53 9.07
C GLU A 390 8.79 7.48 8.03
N ILE A 391 7.52 7.07 8.04
CA ILE A 391 6.96 6.16 7.04
C ILE A 391 7.00 6.74 5.61
N PHE A 392 7.22 8.03 5.41
CA PHE A 392 7.42 8.59 4.07
C PHE A 392 8.88 8.49 3.59
N GLY A 393 9.82 8.16 4.48
CA GLY A 393 11.24 7.98 4.18
C GLY A 393 11.66 6.52 3.97
N ALA A 394 12.92 6.32 3.59
CA ALA A 394 13.51 5.00 3.38
C ALA A 394 14.30 4.53 4.61
N ASP A 395 13.88 3.39 5.17
CA ASP A 395 14.51 2.73 6.31
C ASP A 395 14.33 1.20 6.26
N MET A 396 14.37 0.64 5.05
CA MET A 396 14.35 -0.81 4.86
C MET A 396 15.60 -1.46 5.47
N PRO A 397 15.49 -2.68 6.00
CA PRO A 397 16.63 -3.41 6.55
C PRO A 397 17.83 -3.42 5.58
N GLY A 398 19.04 -3.27 6.11
CA GLY A 398 20.25 -3.25 5.28
C GLY A 398 20.53 -1.95 4.54
N LEU A 399 19.65 -0.94 4.62
CA LEU A 399 19.95 0.40 4.09
C LEU A 399 20.63 1.32 5.11
N ALA A 400 20.56 1.02 6.41
CA ALA A 400 21.28 1.76 7.44
C ALA A 400 22.79 1.79 7.12
N GLY A 401 23.38 2.99 7.09
CA GLY A 401 24.79 3.21 6.70
C GLY A 401 25.11 3.01 5.21
N CYS A 402 24.15 2.53 4.41
CA CYS A 402 24.31 2.24 2.98
C CYS A 402 23.52 3.19 2.05
N LEU A 403 22.50 3.85 2.58
CA LEU A 403 21.70 4.87 1.90
C LEU A 403 22.19 6.27 2.31
N GLN A 404 22.42 7.16 1.34
CA GLN A 404 22.59 8.59 1.64
C GLN A 404 21.20 9.23 1.81
N ARG A 405 20.68 9.16 3.03
CA ARG A 405 19.41 9.80 3.40
C ARG A 405 19.67 11.24 3.84
N ALA A 406 19.22 12.20 3.06
CA ALA A 406 19.38 13.62 3.34
C ALA A 406 18.17 14.18 4.11
N GLY A 407 18.43 14.89 5.20
CA GLY A 407 17.40 15.59 5.99
C GLY A 407 16.98 16.96 5.44
N SER A 408 17.65 17.45 4.39
CA SER A 408 17.38 18.76 3.79
C SER A 408 17.74 18.77 2.31
N ARG A 409 17.24 19.77 1.57
CA ARG A 409 17.57 19.94 0.13
C ARG A 409 19.06 20.18 -0.07
N ALA A 410 19.67 21.04 0.75
CA ALA A 410 21.10 21.30 0.68
C ALA A 410 21.94 20.03 0.89
N ALA A 411 21.59 19.21 1.89
CA ALA A 411 22.27 17.93 2.12
C ALA A 411 22.03 16.94 0.97
N TYR A 412 20.84 16.94 0.37
CA TYR A 412 20.50 16.12 -0.79
C TYR A 412 21.33 16.49 -2.02
N HIS A 413 21.43 17.78 -2.34
CA HIS A 413 22.25 18.29 -3.44
C HIS A 413 23.74 18.02 -3.20
N ALA A 414 24.24 18.23 -1.98
CA ALA A 414 25.63 17.93 -1.63
C ALA A 414 25.95 16.43 -1.77
N ALA A 415 25.03 15.55 -1.36
CA ALA A 415 25.16 14.11 -1.53
C ALA A 415 25.25 13.72 -3.02
N LEU A 416 24.36 14.27 -3.85
CA LEU A 416 24.35 14.02 -5.30
C LEU A 416 25.61 14.55 -5.98
N SER A 417 25.97 15.81 -5.76
CA SER A 417 27.17 16.42 -6.36
C SER A 417 28.44 15.70 -5.94
N GLY A 418 28.56 15.33 -4.66
CA GLY A 418 29.70 14.56 -4.16
C GLY A 418 29.80 13.16 -4.78
N LEU A 419 28.66 12.49 -5.01
CA LEU A 419 28.66 11.22 -5.72
C LEU A 419 28.96 11.41 -7.21
N LEU A 420 28.43 12.42 -7.89
CA LEU A 420 28.71 12.67 -9.31
C LEU A 420 30.19 12.95 -9.58
N ALA A 421 30.86 13.65 -8.66
CA ALA A 421 32.28 13.99 -8.77
C ALA A 421 33.25 12.82 -8.49
N ASP A 422 32.84 11.80 -7.71
CA ASP A 422 33.74 10.77 -7.19
C ASP A 422 33.28 9.35 -7.57
N GLU A 423 33.80 8.83 -8.68
CA GLU A 423 33.48 7.50 -9.16
C GLU A 423 33.92 6.36 -8.22
N PRO A 424 35.16 6.34 -7.68
CA PRO A 424 35.55 5.35 -6.68
C PRO A 424 34.59 5.29 -5.49
N ARG A 425 34.16 6.44 -4.97
CA ARG A 425 33.17 6.51 -3.88
C ARG A 425 31.81 5.96 -4.31
N ARG A 426 31.32 6.27 -5.52
CA ARG A 426 30.07 5.69 -6.05
C ARG A 426 30.15 4.17 -6.08
N ARG A 427 31.23 3.62 -6.64
CA ARG A 427 31.43 2.16 -6.77
C ARG A 427 31.51 1.49 -5.40
N ALA A 428 32.29 2.05 -4.48
CA ALA A 428 32.44 1.52 -3.13
C ALA A 428 31.12 1.54 -2.35
N LEU A 429 30.37 2.64 -2.41
CA LEU A 429 29.06 2.73 -1.76
C LEU A 429 28.06 1.74 -2.37
N GLY A 430 27.93 1.71 -3.70
CA GLY A 430 27.03 0.78 -4.38
C GLY A 430 27.33 -0.69 -4.08
N ALA A 431 28.62 -1.07 -4.04
CA ALA A 431 29.04 -2.43 -3.68
C ALA A 431 28.67 -2.79 -2.23
N ARG A 432 28.89 -1.87 -1.27
CA ARG A 432 28.47 -2.08 0.13
C ARG A 432 26.95 -2.22 0.24
N THR A 433 26.19 -1.35 -0.43
CA THR A 433 24.72 -1.40 -0.41
C THR A 433 24.19 -2.69 -0.99
N ARG A 434 24.76 -3.18 -2.11
CA ARG A 434 24.42 -4.48 -2.69
C ARG A 434 24.66 -5.62 -1.70
N ALA A 435 25.82 -5.66 -1.07
CA ALA A 435 26.19 -6.71 -0.13
C ALA A 435 25.25 -6.73 1.09
N SER A 436 24.96 -5.55 1.65
CA SER A 436 24.05 -5.39 2.79
C SER A 436 22.62 -5.82 2.46
N VAL A 437 22.07 -5.36 1.34
CA VAL A 437 20.72 -5.74 0.90
C VAL A 437 20.65 -7.23 0.57
N ALA A 438 21.62 -7.79 -0.17
CA ALA A 438 21.65 -9.21 -0.48
C ALA A 438 21.72 -10.09 0.78
N ALA A 439 22.43 -9.65 1.82
CA ALA A 439 22.54 -10.40 3.06
C ALA A 439 21.21 -10.49 3.85
N LEU A 440 20.31 -9.51 3.74
CA LEU A 440 19.08 -9.45 4.56
C LEU A 440 17.79 -9.68 3.76
N HIS A 441 17.79 -9.28 2.49
CA HIS A 441 16.65 -9.39 1.59
C HIS A 441 16.79 -10.58 0.64
N ALA A 442 17.81 -11.43 0.79
CA ALA A 442 17.99 -12.66 0.04
C ALA A 442 18.68 -13.74 0.89
N GLY A 443 18.62 -14.98 0.41
CA GLY A 443 19.38 -16.09 0.98
C GLY A 443 18.97 -16.51 2.40
N PRO A 444 19.89 -17.13 3.17
CA PRO A 444 19.60 -17.77 4.45
C PRO A 444 19.02 -16.83 5.52
N ARG A 445 19.53 -15.60 5.68
CA ARG A 445 19.05 -14.70 6.74
C ARG A 445 17.60 -14.25 6.51
N TRP A 446 17.17 -14.13 5.26
CA TRP A 446 15.76 -13.87 4.97
C TRP A 446 14.89 -15.07 5.39
N LEU A 447 15.34 -16.30 5.14
CA LEU A 447 14.65 -17.53 5.58
C LEU A 447 14.65 -17.66 7.11
N GLU A 448 15.70 -17.24 7.80
CA GLU A 448 15.75 -17.17 9.27
C GLU A 448 14.71 -16.16 9.81
N ALA A 449 14.63 -14.96 9.23
CA ALA A 449 13.63 -13.96 9.58
C ALA A 449 12.21 -14.48 9.34
N LEU A 450 12.00 -15.20 8.23
CA LEU A 450 10.73 -15.86 7.93
C LEU A 450 10.39 -16.94 8.96
N GLY A 451 11.34 -17.82 9.28
CA GLY A 451 11.18 -18.85 10.30
C GLY A 451 10.83 -18.27 11.66
N HIS A 452 11.46 -17.15 12.04
CA HIS A 452 11.13 -16.41 13.24
C HIS A 452 9.70 -15.86 13.21
N ALA A 453 9.28 -15.23 12.11
CA ALA A 453 7.91 -14.73 11.95
C ALA A 453 6.86 -15.84 12.12
N TYR A 454 7.11 -17.01 11.51
CA TYR A 454 6.26 -18.18 11.66
C TYR A 454 6.25 -18.73 13.10
N ALA A 455 7.40 -18.77 13.77
CA ALA A 455 7.48 -19.21 15.15
C ALA A 455 6.72 -18.27 16.10
N VAL A 456 6.79 -16.95 15.89
CA VAL A 456 6.01 -15.97 16.67
C VAL A 456 4.51 -16.17 16.45
N ALA A 457 4.07 -16.32 15.20
CA ALA A 457 2.67 -16.59 14.89
C ALA A 457 2.19 -17.89 15.54
N ALA A 458 2.97 -18.98 15.47
CA ALA A 458 2.62 -20.24 16.11
C ALA A 458 2.54 -20.12 17.65
N ARG A 459 3.53 -19.46 18.28
CA ARG A 459 3.63 -19.30 19.74
C ARG A 459 2.45 -18.53 20.34
N LEU A 460 1.93 -17.54 19.62
CA LEU A 460 0.87 -16.67 20.11
C LEU A 460 -0.54 -17.10 19.67
N HIS A 461 -0.65 -18.27 19.03
CA HIS A 461 -1.91 -18.81 18.55
C HIS A 461 -2.93 -19.03 19.69
N GLY A 462 -4.22 -18.89 19.38
CA GLY A 462 -5.32 -19.10 20.34
C GLY A 462 -5.49 -18.00 21.39
N ARG A 463 -4.59 -17.02 21.48
CA ARG A 463 -4.70 -15.92 22.44
C ARG A 463 -5.78 -14.93 21.99
N ALA A 464 -6.77 -14.71 22.85
CA ALA A 464 -7.70 -13.59 22.72
C ALA A 464 -6.94 -12.27 22.84
N ARG A 465 -7.38 -11.26 22.10
CA ARG A 465 -6.70 -9.97 22.04
C ARG A 465 -7.59 -8.87 22.59
N THR A 466 -6.97 -7.98 23.34
CA THR A 466 -7.63 -6.81 23.91
C THR A 466 -7.11 -5.58 23.20
N PHE A 467 -7.95 -4.98 22.36
CA PHE A 467 -7.65 -3.71 21.74
C PHE A 467 -8.15 -2.55 22.59
N ARG A 468 -7.49 -1.41 22.51
CA ARG A 468 -8.07 -0.13 22.96
C ARG A 468 -9.39 0.07 22.23
N ARG A 469 -10.48 0.16 22.99
CA ARG A 469 -11.83 0.20 22.41
C ARG A 469 -12.19 1.53 21.75
N ASP A 470 -11.43 2.59 21.98
CA ASP A 470 -11.77 3.94 21.50
C ASP A 470 -10.97 4.30 20.24
N ASP A 471 -11.69 4.57 19.16
CA ASP A 471 -11.17 5.15 17.92
C ASP A 471 -10.97 6.67 18.07
N ALA A 472 -10.07 7.06 18.98
CA ALA A 472 -9.67 8.44 19.15
C ALA A 472 -8.78 8.88 17.97
N PRO A 473 -9.18 9.90 17.19
CA PRO A 473 -8.37 10.36 16.08
C PRO A 473 -7.11 11.07 16.58
N THR A 474 -6.08 11.03 15.76
CA THR A 474 -4.83 11.75 15.98
C THR A 474 -4.52 12.63 14.78
N CYS A 475 -3.70 13.66 15.00
CA CYS A 475 -3.42 14.66 13.98
C CYS A 475 -1.97 15.14 14.07
N GLU A 476 -1.05 14.19 14.05
CA GLU A 476 0.40 14.40 14.05
C GLU A 476 0.91 14.73 12.63
N ALA A 477 2.21 14.95 12.47
CA ALA A 477 2.81 15.27 11.17
C ALA A 477 2.51 14.20 10.10
N VAL A 478 2.50 12.92 10.48
CA VAL A 478 2.13 11.82 9.58
C VAL A 478 0.70 11.95 9.06
N ASP A 479 -0.23 12.37 9.91
CA ASP A 479 -1.65 12.52 9.57
C ASP A 479 -1.88 13.67 8.59
N LEU A 480 -1.08 14.73 8.69
CA LEU A 480 -1.09 15.84 7.74
C LEU A 480 -0.39 15.46 6.42
N MET A 481 0.59 14.57 6.47
CA MET A 481 1.33 14.11 5.29
C MET A 481 0.56 13.13 4.42
N VAL A 482 -0.18 12.20 5.00
CA VAL A 482 -1.00 11.23 4.24
C VAL A 482 -1.88 11.92 3.18
N PRO A 483 -2.72 12.92 3.49
CA PRO A 483 -3.57 13.57 2.48
C PRO A 483 -2.79 14.45 1.47
N LEU A 484 -1.57 14.86 1.80
CA LEU A 484 -0.71 15.60 0.88
C LEU A 484 -0.05 14.68 -0.14
N VAL A 485 0.35 13.48 0.28
CA VAL A 485 1.10 12.54 -0.55
C VAL A 485 0.16 11.57 -1.28
N CYS A 486 -0.85 11.07 -0.59
CA CYS A 486 -1.79 10.09 -1.12
C CYS A 486 -2.94 10.78 -1.86
N GLN A 487 -3.59 10.05 -2.76
CA GLN A 487 -4.82 10.52 -3.40
C GLN A 487 -5.94 10.62 -2.36
N GLN A 488 -6.73 11.69 -2.41
CA GLN A 488 -7.85 11.95 -1.49
C GLN A 488 -9.13 12.26 -2.27
N GLY A 489 -10.29 12.16 -1.62
CA GLY A 489 -11.54 12.76 -2.13
C GLY A 489 -12.59 11.76 -2.61
N HIS A 490 -12.64 10.56 -2.03
CA HIS A 490 -13.74 9.62 -2.29
C HIS A 490 -14.94 9.95 -1.40
N ARG A 491 -16.10 10.20 -1.99
CA ARG A 491 -17.35 10.32 -1.22
C ARG A 491 -17.74 8.96 -0.61
N PRO A 492 -18.42 8.91 0.55
CA PRO A 492 -18.90 7.65 1.14
C PRO A 492 -19.73 6.81 0.16
N ALA A 493 -20.61 7.48 -0.58
CA ALA A 493 -21.39 6.90 -1.68
C ALA A 493 -20.54 6.13 -2.70
N ARG A 494 -19.34 6.63 -3.04
CA ARG A 494 -18.43 5.97 -3.97
C ARG A 494 -17.80 4.73 -3.34
N ALA A 495 -17.41 4.80 -2.07
CA ALA A 495 -16.82 3.66 -1.35
C ALA A 495 -17.81 2.48 -1.29
N ILE A 496 -19.07 2.76 -0.97
CA ILE A 496 -20.15 1.77 -0.99
C ILE A 496 -20.34 1.22 -2.40
N ALA A 497 -20.36 2.11 -3.41
CA ALA A 497 -20.59 1.66 -4.77
C ALA A 497 -19.50 0.75 -5.32
N GLU A 498 -18.24 1.04 -5.00
CA GLU A 498 -17.11 0.19 -5.33
C GLU A 498 -17.24 -1.20 -4.69
N GLN A 499 -17.74 -1.29 -3.44
CA GLN A 499 -17.94 -2.59 -2.79
C GLN A 499 -19.16 -3.33 -3.33
N ALA A 500 -20.28 -2.65 -3.59
CA ALA A 500 -21.47 -3.30 -4.14
C ALA A 500 -21.25 -3.85 -5.55
N ARG A 501 -20.36 -3.24 -6.35
CA ARG A 501 -20.07 -3.68 -7.72
C ARG A 501 -19.42 -5.05 -7.85
N ILE A 502 -18.90 -5.61 -6.77
CA ILE A 502 -18.26 -6.94 -6.76
C ILE A 502 -19.29 -8.08 -6.83
N TYR A 503 -20.58 -7.74 -6.69
CA TYR A 503 -21.70 -8.68 -6.72
C TYR A 503 -22.34 -8.74 -8.11
N PRO A 504 -22.90 -9.89 -8.51
CA PRO A 504 -23.74 -9.96 -9.70
C PRO A 504 -24.98 -9.05 -9.58
N LEU A 505 -25.63 -8.73 -10.70
CA LEU A 505 -26.68 -7.70 -10.75
C LEU A 505 -27.85 -7.99 -9.80
N ALA A 506 -28.28 -9.24 -9.69
CA ALA A 506 -29.40 -9.61 -8.83
C ALA A 506 -29.10 -9.36 -7.34
N GLU A 507 -27.91 -9.75 -6.88
CA GLU A 507 -27.45 -9.49 -5.51
C GLU A 507 -27.23 -8.00 -5.27
N ARG A 508 -26.74 -7.26 -6.28
CA ARG A 508 -26.64 -5.79 -6.20
C ARG A 508 -27.99 -5.13 -5.93
N VAL A 509 -29.05 -5.56 -6.62
CA VAL A 509 -30.41 -5.04 -6.41
C VAL A 509 -30.91 -5.36 -5.00
N ARG A 510 -30.70 -6.60 -4.52
CA ARG A 510 -31.09 -6.99 -3.15
C ARG A 510 -30.34 -6.17 -2.09
N LEU A 511 -29.03 -6.01 -2.26
CA LEU A 511 -28.18 -5.20 -1.39
C LEU A 511 -28.59 -3.74 -1.40
N TRP A 512 -28.87 -3.17 -2.57
CA TRP A 512 -29.39 -1.81 -2.71
C TRP A 512 -30.70 -1.60 -1.95
N HIS A 513 -31.65 -2.51 -2.13
CA HIS A 513 -32.93 -2.46 -1.44
C HIS A 513 -32.73 -2.56 0.08
N ALA A 514 -31.85 -3.46 0.53
CA ALA A 514 -31.50 -3.61 1.94
C ALA A 514 -30.90 -2.33 2.53
N LEU A 515 -29.99 -1.66 1.83
CA LEU A 515 -29.36 -0.40 2.26
C LEU A 515 -30.34 0.78 2.21
N SER A 516 -31.24 0.81 1.23
CA SER A 516 -32.21 1.90 1.05
C SER A 516 -33.29 1.92 2.14
N ARG A 517 -33.65 0.76 2.68
CA ARG A 517 -34.62 0.64 3.79
C ARG A 517 -34.12 1.24 5.11
N GLU A 518 -32.81 1.29 5.34
CA GLU A 518 -32.22 1.91 6.54
C GLU A 518 -32.05 3.40 6.41
N ALA A 519 -31.69 3.83 5.22
CA ALA A 519 -31.24 5.19 5.00
C ALA A 519 -32.43 6.18 5.06
N GLY A 520 -33.67 5.69 4.98
CA GLY A 520 -34.85 6.53 4.80
C GLY A 520 -34.89 7.18 3.40
N PRO A 521 -36.01 7.80 3.00
CA PRO A 521 -36.21 8.25 1.62
C PRO A 521 -35.28 9.39 1.14
N CYS A 522 -34.43 10.00 2.00
CA CYS A 522 -33.71 11.25 1.68
C CYS A 522 -32.18 11.24 1.92
N THR A 523 -31.51 10.12 2.17
CA THR A 523 -30.05 10.12 2.51
C THR A 523 -29.11 9.79 1.34
N LEU A 524 -27.89 10.33 1.42
CA LEU A 524 -26.78 10.17 0.47
C LEU A 524 -26.42 8.71 0.09
N LEU A 525 -26.79 7.74 0.92
CA LEU A 525 -26.53 6.31 0.71
C LEU A 525 -27.37 5.71 -0.42
N SER A 526 -28.62 6.13 -0.59
CA SER A 526 -29.52 5.63 -1.66
C SER A 526 -29.10 6.13 -3.05
N GLN A 527 -28.67 7.40 -3.13
CA GLN A 527 -28.14 7.98 -4.38
C GLN A 527 -26.77 7.39 -4.75
N GLY A 528 -25.92 7.12 -3.75
CA GLY A 528 -24.63 6.49 -3.95
C GLY A 528 -24.73 5.07 -4.48
N THR A 529 -25.75 4.34 -4.04
CA THR A 529 -25.94 2.96 -4.42
C THR A 529 -26.65 2.77 -5.76
N ALA A 530 -27.46 3.74 -6.22
CA ALA A 530 -27.95 3.74 -7.61
C ALA A 530 -26.80 3.78 -8.65
N ALA A 531 -25.69 4.44 -8.33
CA ALA A 531 -24.49 4.46 -9.17
C ALA A 531 -23.81 3.08 -9.32
N CYS A 532 -24.10 2.10 -8.45
CA CYS A 532 -23.57 0.73 -8.55
C CYS A 532 -24.09 -0.02 -9.77
N PHE A 533 -25.25 0.38 -10.28
CA PHE A 533 -25.91 -0.23 -11.43
C PHE A 533 -25.41 0.30 -12.77
N LEU A 534 -24.70 1.44 -12.74
CA LEU A 534 -24.17 2.06 -13.94
C LEU A 534 -22.75 1.54 -14.22
N PRO A 535 -22.43 1.15 -15.46
CA PRO A 535 -21.07 0.84 -15.85
C PRO A 535 -20.19 2.10 -15.77
N ASP A 536 -18.88 1.95 -15.59
CA ASP A 536 -17.95 3.07 -15.39
C ASP A 536 -18.01 4.17 -16.47
N PRO A 537 -18.17 3.85 -17.77
CA PRO A 537 -18.38 4.87 -18.80
C PRO A 537 -19.63 5.73 -18.58
N ALA A 538 -20.73 5.14 -18.10
CA ALA A 538 -21.97 5.85 -17.82
C ALA A 538 -21.84 6.78 -16.60
N LEU A 539 -21.08 6.38 -15.57
CA LEU A 539 -20.77 7.27 -14.44
C LEU A 539 -19.88 8.44 -14.84
N LEU A 540 -18.90 8.22 -15.71
CA LEU A 540 -18.06 9.29 -16.25
C LEU A 540 -18.89 10.29 -17.07
N TRP A 541 -19.83 9.78 -17.88
CA TRP A 541 -20.77 10.62 -18.62
C TRP A 541 -21.67 11.45 -17.70
N LEU A 542 -22.28 10.85 -16.68
CA LEU A 542 -23.10 11.58 -15.69
C LEU A 542 -22.31 12.63 -14.90
N LYS A 543 -21.05 12.34 -14.55
CA LYS A 543 -20.15 13.32 -13.92
C LYS A 543 -19.90 14.51 -14.82
N ARG A 544 -19.60 14.27 -16.11
CA ARG A 544 -19.41 15.34 -17.12
C ARG A 544 -20.69 16.15 -17.32
N ALA A 545 -21.84 15.50 -17.45
CA ALA A 545 -23.13 16.17 -17.59
C ALA A 545 -23.47 17.07 -16.37
N ARG A 546 -23.24 16.59 -15.15
CA ARG A 546 -23.43 17.39 -13.91
C ARG A 546 -22.45 18.56 -13.78
N GLN A 547 -21.22 18.44 -14.30
CA GLN A 547 -20.27 19.55 -14.34
C GLN A 547 -20.70 20.62 -15.35
N VAL A 548 -21.27 20.23 -16.48
CA VAL A 548 -21.84 21.16 -17.47
C VAL A 548 -23.05 21.91 -16.90
N LEU A 549 -23.90 21.22 -16.14
CA LEU A 549 -25.10 21.79 -15.51
C LEU A 549 -24.81 22.65 -14.26
N ARG A 550 -23.59 22.61 -13.70
CA ARG A 550 -23.17 23.40 -12.52
C ARG A 550 -22.39 24.67 -12.88
N ARG A 551 -22.26 25.03 -14.16
CA ARG A 551 -21.74 26.36 -14.52
C ARG A 551 -22.76 27.42 -14.09
N PRO A 552 -22.39 28.44 -13.29
CA PRO A 552 -23.25 29.59 -13.07
C PRO A 552 -23.52 30.27 -14.41
N GLY A 553 -24.74 30.79 -14.55
CA GLY A 553 -25.32 31.26 -15.81
C GLY A 553 -24.37 32.10 -16.68
N ARG A 554 -24.41 31.83 -17.99
CA ARG A 554 -23.96 32.81 -18.99
C ARG A 554 -24.79 34.09 -18.80
N PRO A 555 -24.19 35.28 -18.83
CA PRO A 555 -24.96 36.51 -18.87
C PRO A 555 -25.77 36.55 -20.17
N VAL A 556 -27.04 36.93 -20.04
CA VAL A 556 -27.91 37.28 -21.16
C VAL A 556 -27.28 38.46 -21.90
N PRO A 557 -27.18 38.47 -23.23
CA PRO A 557 -26.65 39.61 -23.95
C PRO A 557 -27.64 40.78 -23.80
N ALA A 558 -27.14 41.93 -23.35
CA ALA A 558 -27.89 43.17 -23.35
C ALA A 558 -28.14 43.58 -24.81
N GLY A 559 -29.42 43.72 -25.15
CA GLY A 559 -29.89 44.45 -26.32
C GLY A 559 -30.27 45.87 -25.94
#